data_AF-A0A1J5WYY3-F1
#
_entry.id   AF-A0A1J5WYY3-F1
#
_cell.length_a   1.000
_cell.length_b   1.000
_cell.length_c   1.000
_cell.angle_alpha   90.00
_cell.angle_beta   90.00
_cell.angle_gamma   90.00
#
_symmetry.space_group_name_H-M   'P 1'
#
loop_
_entity.id
_entity.type
_entity.pdbx_description
1 polymer ?
#
loop_
_entity_poly.entity_id
_entity_poly.type
_entity_poly.pdbx_seq_one_letter_code
_entity_poly.pdbx_strand_id
1 'polypeptide(L)'
;MDTIATAQIEGAQHRATYKNTDFDIDQPDTPAAVAATQIHTAHQLKVVGNTVTGHGGYSTAKATHGVSSGKWCYEATVDGCIGHCRLGWGQILAEKQAPIGYDEYGYCYSDTGKFFHCSLSLSNSETFGLGDVIGCVICIEDGETRPETQTDPSRTYPPLRKGVYNVEQKISPGSFIEFYKNGVCVGRPFTDIYHGRYYPSVSLFGGASITLNFGPVFFCDTPPGCSPLCSV
;
A
#
# COMPACT_ATOMS: atom_id res chain seq x y z
N MET A 1 23.65 31.86 -50.34
CA MET A 1 22.70 32.15 -49.25
C MET A 1 21.40 31.47 -49.64
N ASP A 2 20.96 30.35 -49.09
CA ASP A 2 21.28 29.70 -47.82
C ASP A 2 21.07 28.19 -47.92
N THR A 3 22.02 27.43 -47.37
CA THR A 3 21.91 25.99 -47.14
C THR A 3 21.27 25.82 -45.77
N ILE A 4 19.98 25.45 -45.72
CA ILE A 4 19.30 25.15 -44.46
C ILE A 4 19.74 23.75 -44.03
N ALA A 5 20.68 23.71 -43.10
CA ALA A 5 21.05 22.49 -42.38
C ALA A 5 19.85 21.98 -41.58
N THR A 6 19.43 20.75 -41.86
CA THR A 6 18.48 20.01 -41.03
C THR A 6 19.18 19.66 -39.72
N ALA A 7 18.89 20.41 -38.66
CA ALA A 7 19.33 20.06 -37.32
C ALA A 7 18.63 18.76 -36.91
N GLN A 8 19.39 17.67 -36.83
CA GLN A 8 18.96 16.48 -36.10
C GLN A 8 18.75 16.87 -34.64
N ILE A 9 17.53 16.67 -34.15
CA ILE A 9 17.23 16.78 -32.73
C ILE A 9 17.76 15.51 -32.07
N GLU A 10 19.05 15.53 -31.70
CA GLU A 10 19.61 14.59 -30.73
C GLU A 10 19.11 14.98 -29.32
N GLY A 11 18.42 14.07 -28.64
CA GLY A 11 18.01 14.32 -27.26
C GLY A 11 16.98 13.39 -26.66
N ALA A 12 16.91 12.11 -27.04
CA ALA A 12 16.23 11.12 -26.20
C ALA A 12 17.16 10.79 -25.02
N GLN A 13 17.14 11.62 -23.97
CA GLN A 13 17.77 11.24 -22.71
C GLN A 13 17.14 9.92 -22.25
N HIS A 14 17.93 8.85 -22.27
CA HIS A 14 17.53 7.55 -21.76
C HIS A 14 17.27 7.73 -20.25
N ARG A 15 16.00 7.89 -19.88
CA ARG A 15 15.61 8.10 -18.48
C ARG A 15 16.01 6.83 -17.72
N ALA A 16 16.93 6.96 -16.76
CA ALA A 16 17.39 5.82 -15.96
C ALA A 16 16.20 5.04 -15.40
N THR A 17 16.27 3.71 -15.46
CA THR A 17 15.29 2.82 -14.84
C THR A 17 15.71 2.59 -13.39
N TYR A 18 14.79 2.82 -12.46
CA TYR A 18 15.00 2.67 -11.02
C TYR A 18 14.25 1.45 -10.50
N LYS A 19 14.75 0.81 -9.46
CA LYS A 19 13.98 -0.16 -8.68
C LYS A 19 13.11 0.58 -7.67
N ASN A 20 12.00 -0.04 -7.28
CA ASN A 20 11.14 0.52 -6.23
C ASN A 20 11.91 0.81 -4.93
N THR A 21 12.78 -0.13 -4.56
CA THR A 21 13.62 -0.09 -3.36
C THR A 21 14.66 1.03 -3.36
N ASP A 22 14.95 1.65 -4.52
CA ASP A 22 15.91 2.76 -4.60
C ASP A 22 15.38 4.02 -3.89
N PHE A 23 14.07 4.09 -3.65
CA PHE A 23 13.40 5.21 -2.97
C PHE A 23 13.05 4.90 -1.52
N ASP A 24 13.31 3.68 -1.06
CA ASP A 24 12.98 3.29 0.31
C ASP A 24 13.78 4.10 1.33
N ILE A 25 13.19 4.19 2.52
CA ILE A 25 13.70 5.00 3.61
C ILE A 25 14.17 4.06 4.72
N ASP A 26 15.25 4.45 5.38
CA ASP A 26 15.72 3.76 6.58
C ASP A 26 14.64 3.77 7.66
N GLN A 27 14.40 2.59 8.23
CA GLN A 27 13.46 2.43 9.32
C GLN A 27 14.15 2.87 10.62
N PRO A 28 13.49 3.64 11.50
CA PRO A 28 14.11 4.10 12.74
C PRO A 28 14.28 2.95 13.74
N ASP A 29 15.27 3.03 14.64
CA ASP A 29 15.50 2.06 15.73
C ASP A 29 14.44 2.14 16.87
N THR A 30 13.21 2.54 16.54
CA THR A 30 12.09 2.70 17.48
C THR A 30 10.98 1.72 17.13
N PRO A 31 10.09 1.33 18.07
CA PRO A 31 8.97 0.47 17.73
C PRO A 31 8.09 1.01 16.58
N ALA A 32 7.49 0.10 15.81
CA ALA A 32 6.58 0.45 14.74
C ALA A 32 5.45 1.38 15.22
N ALA A 33 5.31 2.49 14.53
CA ALA A 33 4.33 3.54 14.80
C ALA A 33 3.83 4.17 13.49
N VAL A 34 2.71 4.89 13.54
CA VAL A 34 2.32 5.76 12.41
C VAL A 34 3.34 6.88 12.24
N ALA A 35 3.86 7.05 11.03
CA ALA A 35 4.87 8.06 10.77
C ALA A 35 4.27 9.47 10.76
N ALA A 36 4.85 10.39 11.53
CA ALA A 36 4.49 11.81 11.51
C ALA A 36 5.23 12.61 10.42
N THR A 37 6.23 11.99 9.76
CA THR A 37 7.02 12.66 8.73
C THR A 37 6.20 12.92 7.46
N GLN A 38 6.42 14.06 6.82
CA GLN A 38 5.72 14.43 5.58
C GLN A 38 6.08 13.54 4.37
N ILE A 39 7.09 12.69 4.52
CA ILE A 39 7.44 11.72 3.47
C ILE A 39 6.41 10.58 3.45
N HIS A 40 6.05 10.08 4.63
CA HIS A 40 5.11 8.98 4.80
C HIS A 40 3.66 9.45 4.84
N THR A 41 3.42 10.61 5.44
CA THR A 41 2.08 11.07 5.82
C THR A 41 1.75 12.43 5.22
N ALA A 42 0.54 12.54 4.68
CA ALA A 42 0.04 13.79 4.15
C ALA A 42 -0.07 14.87 5.25
N HIS A 43 0.38 16.09 4.95
CA HIS A 43 0.49 17.17 5.92
C HIS A 43 -0.82 17.56 6.61
N GLN A 44 -1.97 17.32 5.96
CA GLN A 44 -3.30 17.62 6.49
C GLN A 44 -3.86 16.54 7.44
N LEU A 45 -3.22 15.37 7.54
CA LEU A 45 -3.64 14.33 8.47
C LEU A 45 -3.08 14.61 9.85
N LYS A 46 -3.92 14.41 10.86
CA LYS A 46 -3.52 14.50 12.26
C LYS A 46 -3.15 13.11 12.77
N VAL A 47 -1.95 12.99 13.32
CA VAL A 47 -1.45 11.75 13.96
C VAL A 47 -1.31 12.00 15.45
N VAL A 48 -1.93 11.14 16.26
CA VAL A 48 -1.80 11.13 17.73
C VAL A 48 -1.58 9.69 18.17
N GLY A 49 -0.34 9.35 18.58
CA GLY A 49 0.04 7.95 18.76
C GLY A 49 -0.10 7.19 17.44
N ASN A 50 -0.86 6.08 17.46
CA ASN A 50 -1.20 5.32 16.25
C ASN A 50 -2.58 5.66 15.66
N THR A 51 -3.25 6.68 16.19
CA THR A 51 -4.52 7.17 15.67
C THR A 51 -4.28 8.22 14.61
N VAL A 52 -4.98 8.08 13.48
CA VAL A 52 -4.96 9.01 12.35
C VAL A 52 -6.36 9.56 12.15
N THR A 53 -6.48 10.88 12.01
CA THR A 53 -7.74 11.56 11.71
C THR A 53 -7.57 12.49 10.51
N GLY A 54 -8.55 12.53 9.61
CA GLY A 54 -8.54 13.40 8.43
C GLY A 54 -9.91 13.97 8.11
N HIS A 55 -10.02 15.30 7.95
CA HIS A 55 -11.30 16.01 7.75
C HIS A 55 -11.58 16.44 6.30
N GLY A 56 -10.57 16.43 5.44
CA GLY A 56 -10.67 16.91 4.05
C GLY A 56 -10.94 15.79 3.03
N GLY A 57 -10.44 16.00 1.82
CA GLY A 57 -10.38 14.96 0.79
C GLY A 57 -9.49 13.78 1.19
N TYR A 58 -9.48 12.75 0.34
CA TYR A 58 -8.67 11.56 0.59
C TYR A 58 -7.19 11.91 0.72
N SER A 59 -6.57 11.38 1.77
CA SER A 59 -5.13 11.48 1.98
C SER A 59 -4.65 10.33 2.84
N THR A 60 -3.37 10.02 2.76
CA THR A 60 -2.78 8.79 3.29
C THR A 60 -1.71 9.07 4.34
N ALA A 61 -1.71 8.23 5.38
CA ALA A 61 -0.64 8.07 6.34
C ALA A 61 -0.07 6.65 6.21
N LYS A 62 1.24 6.52 6.42
CA LYS A 62 1.93 5.22 6.43
C LYS A 62 2.64 4.99 7.76
N ALA A 63 2.90 3.73 8.10
CA ALA A 63 3.76 3.40 9.24
C ALA A 63 5.23 3.78 8.98
N THR A 64 5.99 3.86 10.07
CA THR A 64 7.45 4.06 10.07
C THR A 64 8.21 2.83 9.58
N HIS A 65 7.61 1.65 9.70
CA HIS A 65 8.23 0.38 9.37
C HIS A 65 7.52 -0.29 8.19
N GLY A 66 8.29 -1.01 7.39
CA GLY A 66 7.81 -1.70 6.22
C GLY A 66 8.53 -3.03 6.02
N VAL A 67 7.87 -3.94 5.31
CA VAL A 67 8.31 -5.32 5.11
C VAL A 67 8.56 -5.61 3.64
N SER A 68 9.61 -6.38 3.35
CA SER A 68 10.00 -6.73 1.98
C SER A 68 10.08 -8.24 1.71
N SER A 69 9.95 -9.07 2.74
CA SER A 69 9.90 -10.53 2.64
C SER A 69 9.19 -11.11 3.88
N GLY A 70 8.67 -12.34 3.78
CA GLY A 70 7.95 -13.03 4.83
C GLY A 70 6.46 -12.71 4.89
N LYS A 71 5.79 -13.24 5.94
CA LYS A 71 4.35 -13.08 6.17
C LYS A 71 4.08 -12.24 7.41
N TRP A 72 3.44 -11.08 7.22
CA TRP A 72 3.29 -10.04 8.24
C TRP A 72 1.86 -9.54 8.37
N CYS A 73 1.49 -9.12 9.58
CA CYS A 73 0.17 -8.57 9.86
C CYS A 73 0.21 -7.33 10.75
N TYR A 74 -0.85 -6.55 10.62
CA TYR A 74 -1.27 -5.54 11.57
C TYR A 74 -2.81 -5.50 11.61
N GLU A 75 -3.36 -4.85 12.62
CA GLU A 75 -4.80 -4.56 12.72
C GLU A 75 -5.05 -3.06 12.74
N ALA A 76 -6.27 -2.68 12.35
CA ALA A 76 -6.73 -1.31 12.50
C ALA A 76 -8.17 -1.29 13.00
N THR A 77 -8.44 -0.45 14.00
CA THR A 77 -9.78 -0.23 14.54
C THR A 77 -10.38 1.02 13.93
N VAL A 78 -11.66 0.94 13.54
CA VAL A 78 -12.40 2.11 13.07
C VAL A 78 -12.98 2.87 14.26
N ASP A 79 -12.34 3.98 14.64
CA ASP A 79 -12.74 4.79 15.80
C ASP A 79 -13.88 5.77 15.49
N GLY A 80 -13.99 6.18 14.22
CA GLY A 80 -14.99 7.16 13.77
C GLY A 80 -15.16 7.13 12.25
N CYS A 81 -16.41 7.01 11.78
CA CYS A 81 -16.73 6.88 10.36
C CYS A 81 -17.71 7.96 9.87
N ILE A 82 -17.46 9.24 10.16
CA ILE A 82 -18.26 10.33 9.55
C ILE A 82 -18.02 10.37 8.03
N GLY A 83 -16.81 10.05 7.58
CA GLY A 83 -16.48 9.91 6.17
C GLY A 83 -16.01 8.50 5.83
N HIS A 84 -15.07 8.39 4.89
CA HIS A 84 -14.62 7.11 4.33
C HIS A 84 -13.19 6.78 4.68
N CYS A 85 -12.87 5.49 4.68
CA CYS A 85 -11.51 5.02 4.92
C CYS A 85 -11.10 3.86 4.02
N ARG A 86 -9.79 3.75 3.81
CA ARG A 86 -9.15 2.61 3.14
C ARG A 86 -7.96 2.15 3.97
N LEU A 87 -7.79 0.84 4.08
CA LEU A 87 -6.76 0.17 4.87
C LEU A 87 -6.01 -0.80 3.98
N GLY A 88 -4.69 -0.87 4.12
CA GLY A 88 -3.90 -1.85 3.38
C GLY A 88 -2.41 -1.56 3.41
N TRP A 89 -1.77 -1.75 2.28
CA TRP A 89 -0.32 -1.72 2.14
C TRP A 89 0.08 -0.78 1.03
N GLY A 90 1.06 0.08 1.31
CA GLY A 90 1.59 1.03 0.36
C GLY A 90 3.11 1.01 0.38
N GLN A 91 3.72 1.02 -0.79
CA GLN A 91 5.13 1.32 -0.93
C GLN A 91 5.37 2.82 -0.70
N ILE A 92 6.61 3.22 -0.46
CA ILE A 92 6.91 4.60 -0.08
C ILE A 92 6.44 5.62 -1.13
N LEU A 93 6.52 5.25 -2.41
CA LEU A 93 6.13 6.05 -3.57
C LEU A 93 4.61 6.22 -3.73
N ALA A 94 3.76 5.49 -2.99
CA ALA A 94 2.31 5.65 -3.09
C ALA A 94 1.89 7.08 -2.72
N GLU A 95 1.10 7.73 -3.59
CA GLU A 95 0.77 9.15 -3.49
C GLU A 95 -0.02 9.45 -2.21
N LYS A 96 0.62 10.17 -1.29
CA LYS A 96 0.05 10.51 0.02
C LYS A 96 -1.13 11.49 -0.09
N GLN A 97 -1.22 12.26 -1.16
CA GLN A 97 -2.36 13.15 -1.45
C GLN A 97 -3.51 12.46 -2.18
N ALA A 98 -3.44 11.13 -2.34
CA ALA A 98 -4.47 10.29 -2.93
C ALA A 98 -4.82 9.16 -1.96
N PRO A 99 -5.96 8.47 -2.14
CA PRO A 99 -6.25 7.27 -1.37
C PRO A 99 -5.30 6.13 -1.77
N ILE A 100 -4.97 5.26 -0.84
CA ILE A 100 -4.26 4.01 -1.11
C ILE A 100 -5.05 3.20 -2.15
N GLY A 101 -4.33 2.54 -3.05
CA GLY A 101 -4.90 1.88 -4.22
C GLY A 101 -5.25 2.82 -5.38
N TYR A 102 -4.85 4.10 -5.34
CA TYR A 102 -4.98 5.04 -6.46
C TYR A 102 -3.96 4.77 -7.59
N ASP A 103 -2.74 4.38 -7.22
CA ASP A 103 -1.62 4.14 -8.11
C ASP A 103 -1.14 2.67 -8.02
N GLU A 104 -0.04 2.36 -8.71
CA GLU A 104 0.59 1.04 -8.74
C GLU A 104 1.33 0.68 -7.43
N TYR A 105 1.52 1.63 -6.53
CA TYR A 105 2.31 1.46 -5.31
C TYR A 105 1.44 1.07 -4.10
N GLY A 106 0.12 0.97 -4.26
CA GLY A 106 -0.82 0.74 -3.17
C GLY A 106 -1.87 -0.33 -3.44
N TYR A 107 -2.24 -1.05 -2.39
CA TYR A 107 -3.29 -2.07 -2.38
C TYR A 107 -4.13 -1.90 -1.12
N CYS A 108 -5.46 -1.94 -1.23
CA CYS A 108 -6.29 -1.71 -0.06
C CYS A 108 -7.67 -2.33 -0.10
N TYR A 109 -8.31 -2.33 1.07
CA TYR A 109 -9.70 -2.61 1.34
C TYR A 109 -10.39 -1.34 1.87
N SER A 110 -11.54 -1.00 1.30
CA SER A 110 -12.35 0.17 1.66
C SER A 110 -13.51 -0.22 2.55
N ASP A 111 -13.91 0.69 3.43
CA ASP A 111 -15.16 0.65 4.21
C ASP A 111 -16.40 0.27 3.38
N THR A 112 -16.42 0.66 2.10
CA THR A 112 -17.45 0.29 1.11
C THR A 112 -17.45 -1.19 0.68
N GLY A 113 -16.57 -2.01 1.25
CA GLY A 113 -16.45 -3.43 0.95
C GLY A 113 -15.66 -3.75 -0.32
N LYS A 114 -15.02 -2.75 -0.93
CA LYS A 114 -14.28 -2.91 -2.20
C LYS A 114 -12.78 -2.99 -1.97
N PHE A 115 -12.10 -3.77 -2.79
CA PHE A 115 -10.64 -3.77 -2.87
C PHE A 115 -10.18 -2.87 -4.01
N PHE A 116 -9.11 -2.09 -3.81
CA PHE A 116 -8.57 -1.19 -4.84
C PHE A 116 -7.08 -1.35 -5.07
N HIS A 117 -6.69 -1.25 -6.34
CA HIS A 117 -5.31 -1.08 -6.82
C HIS A 117 -5.36 -0.36 -8.18
N CYS A 118 -4.44 0.58 -8.44
CA CYS A 118 -4.43 1.38 -9.68
C CYS A 118 -5.77 2.08 -10.03
N SER A 119 -6.53 2.50 -9.02
CA SER A 119 -7.92 3.01 -9.14
C SER A 119 -8.95 2.02 -9.68
N LEU A 120 -8.59 0.76 -9.87
CA LEU A 120 -9.54 -0.30 -10.24
C LEU A 120 -10.11 -0.94 -8.98
N SER A 121 -11.44 -0.97 -8.89
CA SER A 121 -12.12 -1.74 -7.87
C SER A 121 -12.22 -3.21 -8.29
N LEU A 122 -11.77 -4.13 -7.44
CA LEU A 122 -12.02 -5.56 -7.57
C LEU A 122 -13.31 -5.96 -6.84
N SER A 123 -13.57 -7.27 -6.79
CA SER A 123 -14.74 -7.93 -6.16
C SER A 123 -15.24 -7.25 -4.89
N ASN A 124 -16.56 -7.19 -4.73
CA ASN A 124 -17.16 -6.75 -3.48
C ASN A 124 -17.00 -7.82 -2.40
N SER A 125 -16.64 -7.38 -1.20
CA SER A 125 -16.68 -8.11 0.06
C SER A 125 -17.59 -7.37 1.04
N GLU A 126 -17.55 -7.74 2.33
CA GLU A 126 -18.37 -7.13 3.37
C GLU A 126 -18.01 -5.64 3.56
N THR A 127 -18.95 -4.79 3.92
CA THR A 127 -18.64 -3.41 4.36
C THR A 127 -18.18 -3.41 5.82
N PHE A 128 -17.44 -2.39 6.23
CA PHE A 128 -17.07 -2.20 7.64
C PHE A 128 -17.22 -0.75 8.08
N GLY A 129 -17.33 -0.54 9.39
CA GLY A 129 -17.58 0.77 9.96
C GLY A 129 -17.15 0.87 11.42
N LEU A 130 -17.69 1.86 12.13
CA LEU A 130 -17.38 2.16 13.53
C LEU A 130 -17.33 0.90 14.41
N GLY A 131 -16.22 0.69 15.10
CA GLY A 131 -16.00 -0.42 16.03
C GLY A 131 -15.47 -1.71 15.40
N ASP A 132 -15.49 -1.84 14.07
CA ASP A 132 -14.89 -3.00 13.41
C ASP A 132 -13.36 -2.98 13.51
N VAL A 133 -12.77 -4.16 13.64
CA VAL A 133 -11.33 -4.41 13.61
C VAL A 133 -10.98 -5.05 12.28
N ILE A 134 -10.08 -4.42 11.53
CA ILE A 134 -9.65 -4.88 10.22
C ILE A 134 -8.23 -5.43 10.32
N GLY A 135 -8.10 -6.73 10.13
CA GLY A 135 -6.80 -7.40 10.02
C GLY A 135 -6.27 -7.29 8.59
N CYS A 136 -5.02 -6.87 8.45
CA CYS A 136 -4.34 -6.71 7.17
C CYS A 136 -3.11 -7.60 7.15
N VAL A 137 -3.05 -8.55 6.21
CA VAL A 137 -1.93 -9.48 6.07
C VAL A 137 -1.28 -9.29 4.71
N ILE A 138 0.06 -9.34 4.69
CA ILE A 138 0.86 -9.40 3.47
C ILE A 138 1.82 -10.58 3.56
N CYS A 139 1.98 -11.29 2.45
CA CYS A 139 2.97 -12.35 2.30
C CYS A 139 3.82 -12.03 1.07
N ILE A 140 5.13 -11.89 1.27
CA ILE A 140 6.10 -11.61 0.22
C ILE A 140 7.11 -12.75 0.26
N GLU A 141 7.02 -13.67 -0.70
CA GLU A 141 7.93 -14.82 -0.78
C GLU A 141 9.25 -14.42 -1.46
N ASP A 142 10.37 -14.86 -0.88
CA ASP A 142 11.71 -14.75 -1.47
C ASP A 142 11.89 -15.86 -2.53
N GLY A 143 11.18 -15.76 -3.65
CA GLY A 143 11.11 -16.84 -4.63
C GLY A 143 11.27 -16.40 -6.08
N GLU A 144 12.44 -16.68 -6.68
CA GLU A 144 12.53 -16.91 -8.12
C GLU A 144 11.94 -18.28 -8.43
N THR A 145 10.67 -18.35 -8.82
CA THR A 145 10.15 -19.25 -9.88
C THR A 145 8.63 -19.29 -9.85
N ARG A 146 8.02 -18.73 -10.89
CA ARG A 146 6.79 -19.30 -11.45
C ARG A 146 7.21 -19.97 -12.76
N PRO A 147 6.75 -21.19 -13.08
CA PRO A 147 6.84 -21.68 -14.44
C PRO A 147 6.21 -20.63 -15.36
N GLU A 148 6.89 -20.24 -16.45
CA GLU A 148 6.57 -19.13 -17.35
C GLU A 148 5.17 -19.19 -18.00
N THR A 149 4.33 -20.16 -17.66
CA THR A 149 3.10 -20.51 -18.38
C THR A 149 1.81 -19.94 -17.81
N GLN A 150 1.81 -19.01 -16.85
CA GLN A 150 0.56 -18.47 -16.33
C GLN A 150 0.48 -16.94 -16.43
N THR A 151 -0.39 -16.52 -17.36
CA THR A 151 -1.04 -15.21 -17.50
C THR A 151 -0.16 -14.00 -17.19
N ASP A 152 0.26 -13.32 -18.25
CA ASP A 152 0.84 -11.97 -18.20
C ASP A 152 0.09 -11.08 -17.19
N PRO A 153 0.70 -10.77 -16.03
CA PRO A 153 0.02 -10.02 -14.99
C PRO A 153 -0.26 -8.56 -15.39
N SER A 154 0.35 -8.06 -16.47
CA SER A 154 -0.03 -6.78 -17.09
C SER A 154 -1.45 -6.80 -17.69
N ARG A 155 -2.07 -7.98 -17.77
CA ARG A 155 -3.50 -8.14 -18.08
C ARG A 155 -4.40 -8.04 -16.85
N THR A 156 -3.86 -8.31 -15.66
CA THR A 156 -4.60 -8.24 -14.37
C THR A 156 -4.49 -6.84 -13.75
N TYR A 157 -3.32 -6.23 -13.86
CA TYR A 157 -3.03 -4.89 -13.37
C TYR A 157 -2.87 -3.94 -14.57
N PRO A 158 -3.56 -2.79 -14.58
CA PRO A 158 -3.57 -1.90 -15.74
C PRO A 158 -2.14 -1.43 -16.05
N PRO A 159 -1.87 -1.06 -17.32
CA PRO A 159 -0.56 -0.57 -17.71
C PRO A 159 -0.13 0.59 -16.81
N LEU A 160 1.13 0.53 -16.38
CA LEU A 160 1.76 1.45 -15.44
C LEU A 160 1.47 2.90 -15.83
N ARG A 161 1.07 3.72 -14.84
CA ARG A 161 1.03 5.16 -15.06
C ARG A 161 2.48 5.62 -15.22
N LYS A 162 2.83 6.18 -16.38
CA LYS A 162 4.16 6.79 -16.57
C LYS A 162 4.30 7.95 -15.60
N GLY A 163 5.03 7.72 -14.51
CA GLY A 163 5.32 8.72 -13.49
C GLY A 163 6.50 9.63 -13.83
N VAL A 164 6.92 10.39 -12.82
CA VAL A 164 8.13 11.23 -12.85
C VAL A 164 9.41 10.36 -12.85
N TYR A 165 9.32 9.11 -12.43
CA TYR A 165 10.43 8.17 -12.48
C TYR A 165 10.05 6.97 -13.35
N ASN A 166 11.04 6.41 -14.05
CA ASN A 166 10.88 5.14 -14.76
C ASN A 166 11.17 4.02 -13.77
N VAL A 167 10.18 3.62 -12.96
CA VAL A 167 10.34 2.57 -11.94
C VAL A 167 10.01 1.21 -12.55
N GLU A 168 10.94 0.27 -12.45
CA GLU A 168 10.72 -1.13 -12.81
C GLU A 168 9.83 -1.80 -11.76
N GLN A 169 8.72 -2.35 -12.21
CA GLN A 169 7.76 -3.08 -11.38
C GLN A 169 7.89 -4.57 -11.66
N LYS A 170 8.84 -5.22 -10.97
CA LYS A 170 9.00 -6.68 -11.01
C LYS A 170 7.92 -7.32 -10.13
N ILE A 171 7.34 -8.41 -10.56
CA ILE A 171 6.33 -9.15 -9.80
C ILE A 171 7.00 -10.16 -8.88
N SER A 172 6.47 -10.29 -7.67
CA SER A 172 6.87 -11.30 -6.67
C SER A 172 5.90 -12.49 -6.76
N PRO A 173 6.22 -13.58 -7.47
CA PRO A 173 5.28 -14.68 -7.64
C PRO A 173 4.93 -15.35 -6.31
N GLY A 174 3.68 -15.77 -6.14
CA GLY A 174 3.19 -16.42 -4.91
C GLY A 174 2.94 -15.47 -3.74
N SER A 175 3.34 -14.20 -3.86
CA SER A 175 2.98 -13.16 -2.88
C SER A 175 1.47 -12.90 -2.89
N PHE A 176 0.93 -12.42 -1.76
CA PHE A 176 -0.48 -12.06 -1.66
C PHE A 176 -0.76 -11.05 -0.55
N ILE A 177 -1.93 -10.41 -0.64
CA ILE A 177 -2.52 -9.60 0.42
C ILE A 177 -3.91 -10.15 0.72
N GLU A 178 -4.20 -10.35 2.00
CA GLU A 178 -5.49 -10.81 2.50
C GLU A 178 -5.99 -9.92 3.65
N PHE A 179 -7.31 -9.84 3.77
CA PHE A 179 -7.98 -8.96 4.74
C PHE A 179 -8.94 -9.76 5.61
N TYR A 180 -9.12 -9.28 6.84
CA TYR A 180 -10.00 -9.85 7.85
C TYR A 180 -10.88 -8.75 8.44
N LYS A 181 -12.13 -9.08 8.75
CA LYS A 181 -13.03 -8.25 9.55
C LYS A 181 -13.39 -9.01 10.82
N ASN A 182 -13.06 -8.45 11.97
CA ASN A 182 -13.32 -9.04 13.29
C ASN A 182 -12.85 -10.50 13.39
N GLY A 183 -11.65 -10.78 12.85
CA GLY A 183 -11.04 -12.12 12.83
C GLY A 183 -11.53 -13.04 11.71
N VAL A 184 -12.54 -12.66 10.92
CA VAL A 184 -13.06 -13.46 9.80
C VAL A 184 -12.45 -13.01 8.48
N CYS A 185 -11.90 -13.96 7.70
CA CYS A 185 -11.31 -13.65 6.40
C CYS A 185 -12.38 -13.12 5.43
N VAL A 186 -12.15 -11.94 4.88
CA VAL A 186 -13.04 -11.29 3.91
C VAL A 186 -12.50 -11.35 2.48
N GLY A 187 -11.29 -11.87 2.29
CA GLY A 187 -10.76 -12.25 0.99
C GLY A 187 -9.25 -12.07 0.84
N ARG A 188 -8.72 -12.70 -0.21
CA ARG A 188 -7.34 -12.54 -0.72
C ARG A 188 -7.40 -11.97 -2.14
N PRO A 189 -7.71 -10.67 -2.29
CA PRO A 189 -7.99 -10.06 -3.59
C PRO A 189 -6.74 -9.81 -4.44
N PHE A 190 -5.56 -9.79 -3.83
CA PHE A 190 -4.31 -9.46 -4.52
C PHE A 190 -3.34 -10.62 -4.38
N THR A 191 -2.83 -11.09 -5.52
CA THR A 191 -1.83 -12.16 -5.63
C THR A 191 -0.81 -11.75 -6.67
N ASP A 192 0.42 -12.24 -6.54
CA ASP A 192 1.52 -11.86 -7.43
C ASP A 192 1.71 -10.32 -7.45
N ILE A 193 1.80 -9.71 -6.27
CA ILE A 193 2.01 -8.26 -6.11
C ILE A 193 3.42 -7.84 -6.55
N TYR A 194 3.62 -6.54 -6.76
CA TYR A 194 4.93 -6.02 -7.14
C TYR A 194 5.97 -6.20 -6.01
N HIS A 195 7.24 -6.35 -6.37
CA HIS A 195 8.35 -6.30 -5.43
C HIS A 195 8.50 -4.89 -4.87
N GLY A 196 8.84 -4.81 -3.59
CA GLY A 196 9.15 -3.57 -2.90
C GLY A 196 8.99 -3.75 -1.41
N ARG A 197 9.28 -2.69 -0.65
CA ARG A 197 8.96 -2.62 0.77
C ARG A 197 7.58 -2.03 0.95
N TYR A 198 6.75 -2.70 1.74
CA TYR A 198 5.36 -2.31 1.98
C TYR A 198 5.18 -1.84 3.42
N TYR A 199 4.56 -0.68 3.56
CA TYR A 199 4.25 -0.05 4.82
C TYR A 199 2.73 -0.14 5.05
N PRO A 200 2.26 -0.51 6.25
CA PRO A 200 0.86 -0.33 6.64
C PRO A 200 0.41 1.08 6.31
N SER A 201 -0.73 1.18 5.64
CA SER A 201 -1.23 2.42 5.09
C SER A 201 -2.70 2.60 5.39
N VAL A 202 -3.07 3.80 5.80
CA VAL A 202 -4.47 4.22 5.98
C VAL A 202 -4.75 5.47 5.18
N SER A 203 -5.87 5.52 4.49
CA SER A 203 -6.36 6.72 3.82
C SER A 203 -7.71 7.15 4.36
N LEU A 204 -7.87 8.43 4.62
CA LEU A 204 -9.04 9.00 5.29
C LEU A 204 -9.66 10.11 4.45
N PHE A 205 -10.99 10.16 4.47
CA PHE A 205 -11.82 11.17 3.84
C PHE A 205 -12.89 11.65 4.83
N GLY A 206 -13.23 12.94 4.79
CA GLY A 206 -14.49 13.45 5.35
C GLY A 206 -14.68 13.29 6.87
N GLY A 207 -13.62 13.21 7.65
CA GLY A 207 -13.66 13.13 9.12
C GLY A 207 -13.50 11.73 9.70
N ALA A 208 -13.05 10.75 8.90
CA ALA A 208 -12.75 9.42 9.40
C ALA A 208 -11.58 9.42 10.40
N SER A 209 -11.62 8.50 11.37
CA SER A 209 -10.58 8.26 12.37
C SER A 209 -10.32 6.76 12.52
N ILE A 210 -9.05 6.38 12.46
CA ILE A 210 -8.58 4.99 12.53
C ILE A 210 -7.40 4.89 13.49
N THR A 211 -7.36 3.84 14.31
CA THR A 211 -6.21 3.51 15.15
C THR A 211 -5.54 2.23 14.67
N LEU A 212 -4.25 2.31 14.36
CA LEU A 212 -3.45 1.16 13.95
C LEU A 212 -2.86 0.43 15.17
N ASN A 213 -2.86 -0.90 15.10
CA ASN A 213 -2.23 -1.80 16.06
C ASN A 213 -1.23 -2.71 15.32
N PHE A 214 0.05 -2.54 15.61
CA PHE A 214 1.15 -3.28 14.97
C PHE A 214 1.50 -4.59 15.71
N GLY A 215 0.76 -4.94 16.76
CA GLY A 215 1.01 -6.09 17.62
C GLY A 215 1.95 -5.78 18.80
N PRO A 216 2.36 -6.80 19.58
CA PRO A 216 2.08 -8.22 19.37
C PRO A 216 0.72 -8.67 19.92
N VAL A 217 0.02 -7.79 20.66
CA VAL A 217 -1.30 -8.09 21.22
C VAL A 217 -2.37 -7.53 20.29
N PHE A 218 -3.11 -8.44 19.65
CA PHE A 218 -4.19 -8.13 18.73
C PHE A 218 -5.56 -8.32 19.38
N PHE A 219 -6.57 -7.65 18.83
CA PHE A 219 -7.96 -7.83 19.26
C PHE A 219 -8.57 -9.12 18.69
N CYS A 220 -8.14 -9.51 17.49
CA CYS A 220 -8.55 -10.75 16.85
C CYS A 220 -7.37 -11.71 16.72
N ASP A 221 -7.67 -13.01 16.59
CA ASP A 221 -6.64 -14.01 16.38
C ASP A 221 -5.90 -13.76 15.06
N THR A 222 -4.58 -13.77 15.13
CA THR A 222 -3.74 -13.65 13.93
C THR A 222 -3.85 -14.90 13.08
N PRO A 223 -3.93 -14.75 11.75
CA PRO A 223 -3.82 -15.88 10.84
C PRO A 223 -2.54 -16.68 11.07
N PRO A 224 -2.56 -18.02 10.96
CA PRO A 224 -1.39 -18.85 11.23
C PRO A 224 -0.16 -18.45 10.40
N GLY A 225 1.01 -18.49 11.05
CA GLY A 225 2.31 -18.23 10.43
C GLY A 225 2.59 -16.75 10.13
N CYS A 226 1.80 -15.83 10.69
CA CYS A 226 1.97 -14.41 10.49
C CYS A 226 2.72 -13.75 11.65
N SER A 227 3.76 -12.99 11.35
CA SER A 227 4.49 -12.19 12.35
C SER A 227 3.81 -10.84 12.58
N PRO A 228 3.73 -10.34 13.83
CA PRO A 228 3.29 -8.98 14.09
C PRO A 228 4.33 -7.97 13.59
N LEU A 229 3.86 -6.89 12.97
CA LEU A 229 4.73 -5.87 12.42
C LEU A 229 5.62 -5.16 13.46
N CYS A 230 5.26 -5.17 14.74
CA CYS A 230 6.13 -4.65 15.81
C CYS A 230 7.45 -5.43 15.98
N SER A 231 7.62 -6.57 15.29
CA SER A 231 8.83 -7.40 15.32
C SER A 231 9.77 -7.16 14.12
N VAL A 232 9.46 -6.18 13.27
CA VAL A 232 10.32 -5.73 12.16
C VAL A 232 11.56 -5.04 12.71
#